data_AF-A0A1T5A1Y3-F1
#
_entry.id   AF-A0A1T5A1Y3-F1
#
_cell.length_a   1.000
_cell.length_b   1.000
_cell.length_c   1.000
_cell.angle_alpha   90.00
_cell.angle_beta   90.00
_cell.angle_gamma   90.00
#
_symmetry.space_group_name_H-M   'P 1'
#
loop_
_entity.id
_entity.type
_entity.pdbx_description
1 polymer ?
#
loop_
_entity_poly.entity_id
_entity_poly.type
_entity_poly.pdbx_seq_one_letter_code
_entity_poly.pdbx_strand_id
1 'polypeptide(L)'
;MEDTLADSKNGEVAKPDRFEASLKSNDTEERIDIWFYRPIGLRIATVCAKLGITPNAVTITSIFFGVAAGVLFYYPVLWINAIGMFLLMFANSLDSADGQLARLTNNKSRFGRILDGFAGDFWFAAIHIALCLRLMDTGWSAWVWVPGVLAGVSHVFQSAMADYYRNVHLYFIKGKAGSELDNSADLQREYDRLSWSRHFFDKFVLNGYLGYTRMQERLSPNLQRLLNEVKARFKDDLPTGLITAFRAMNKPLMKYTNIVQFNTRVIFLFLWLFIDQVWLYFVFDIFVLNPILVYMCRRQEKVSKHFYHQLSQ
;
A
#
# COMPACT_ATOMS: atom_id res chain seq x y z
N MET A 1 9.26 20.31 62.19
CA MET A 1 8.12 19.41 62.48
C MET A 1 7.09 19.72 61.42
N GLU A 2 7.15 19.00 60.29
CA GLU A 2 6.36 17.75 60.06
C GLU A 2 4.86 18.10 59.99
N ASP A 3 4.04 17.70 59.01
CA ASP A 3 4.18 16.82 57.85
C ASP A 3 2.82 16.88 57.13
N THR A 4 2.73 17.11 55.81
CA THR A 4 1.59 16.64 54.99
C THR A 4 1.91 16.66 53.48
N LEU A 5 2.55 15.57 53.05
CA LEU A 5 2.16 14.69 51.95
C LEU A 5 1.38 15.27 50.74
N ALA A 6 2.10 15.32 49.61
CA ALA A 6 1.78 14.82 48.27
C ALA A 6 0.30 14.57 47.87
N ASP A 7 -0.12 15.22 46.79
CA ASP A 7 -1.02 14.61 45.80
C ASP A 7 -0.45 14.81 44.39
N SER A 8 0.29 13.81 43.93
CA SER A 8 0.69 13.65 42.53
C SER A 8 -0.49 13.13 41.73
N LYS A 9 -1.20 14.00 41.01
CA LYS A 9 -2.12 13.56 39.95
C LYS A 9 -1.31 13.00 38.78
N ASN A 10 -1.08 11.69 38.82
CA ASN A 10 -0.66 10.88 37.69
C ASN A 10 -1.63 11.08 36.52
N GLY A 11 -1.08 11.50 35.38
CA GLY A 11 -1.77 11.48 34.11
C GLY A 11 -2.03 10.05 33.66
N GLU A 12 -3.29 9.62 33.74
CA GLU A 12 -3.75 8.49 32.96
C GLU A 12 -3.74 8.89 31.48
N VAL A 13 -2.70 8.44 30.77
CA VAL A 13 -2.70 8.40 29.32
C VAL A 13 -3.87 7.50 28.89
N ALA A 14 -4.92 8.10 28.36
CA ALA A 14 -6.07 7.38 27.82
C ALA A 14 -5.58 6.29 26.85
N LYS A 15 -5.95 5.02 27.12
CA LYS A 15 -5.67 3.91 26.21
C LYS A 15 -6.30 4.23 24.85
N PRO A 16 -5.56 4.12 23.74
CA PRO A 16 -6.14 4.35 22.42
C PRO A 16 -7.30 3.39 22.20
N ASP A 17 -8.41 3.91 21.66
CA ASP A 17 -9.57 3.09 21.28
C ASP A 17 -9.08 1.93 20.38
N ARG A 18 -9.67 0.73 20.51
CA ARG A 18 -9.26 -0.46 19.73
C ARG A 18 -9.22 -0.18 18.23
N PHE A 19 -10.07 0.74 17.78
CA PHE A 19 -10.07 1.26 16.43
C PHE A 19 -8.78 2.03 16.11
N GLU A 20 -8.39 3.03 16.90
CA GLU A 20 -7.17 3.82 16.69
C GLU A 20 -5.89 2.97 16.74
N ALA A 21 -5.83 2.00 17.65
CA ALA A 21 -4.71 1.06 17.75
C ALA A 21 -4.59 0.14 16.52
N SER A 22 -5.69 -0.06 15.78
CA SER A 22 -5.69 -0.85 14.54
C SER A 22 -5.24 -0.06 13.30
N LEU A 23 -5.12 1.27 13.39
CA LEU A 23 -4.74 2.15 12.28
C LEU A 23 -3.22 2.16 12.04
N LYS A 24 -2.81 2.23 10.76
CA LYS A 24 -1.40 2.31 10.36
C LYS A 24 -0.87 3.73 10.60
N SER A 25 -1.63 4.78 10.28
CA SER A 25 -1.41 6.18 10.69
C SER A 25 -2.48 7.10 10.09
N ASN A 26 -3.07 7.99 10.89
CA ASN A 26 -4.02 9.02 10.43
C ASN A 26 -3.47 9.92 9.32
N ASP A 27 -2.14 10.11 9.25
CA ASP A 27 -1.52 10.99 8.25
C ASP A 27 -1.47 10.38 6.84
N THR A 28 -1.55 9.06 6.75
CA THR A 28 -1.43 8.34 5.48
C THR A 28 -2.78 7.80 5.01
N GLU A 29 -3.73 7.59 5.92
CA GLU A 29 -4.98 6.91 5.59
C GLU A 29 -5.95 7.82 4.84
N GLU A 30 -6.65 7.22 3.88
CA GLU A 30 -7.69 7.91 3.15
C GLU A 30 -8.96 8.03 3.99
N ARG A 31 -9.74 9.09 3.75
CA ARG A 31 -11.03 9.27 4.41
C ARG A 31 -11.98 8.10 4.13
N ILE A 32 -11.98 7.57 2.91
CA ILE A 32 -12.84 6.43 2.57
C ILE A 32 -12.42 5.19 3.38
N ASP A 33 -11.13 4.93 3.53
CA ASP A 33 -10.64 3.81 4.34
C ASP A 33 -11.07 3.96 5.80
N ILE A 34 -10.84 5.14 6.38
CA ILE A 34 -11.16 5.41 7.79
C ILE A 34 -12.65 5.21 8.08
N TRP A 35 -13.51 5.68 7.18
CA TRP A 35 -14.96 5.69 7.43
C TRP A 35 -15.67 4.42 6.98
N PHE A 36 -15.16 3.73 5.96
CA PHE A 36 -15.84 2.59 5.34
C PHE A 36 -15.08 1.27 5.53
N TYR A 37 -13.89 1.15 4.95
CA TYR A 37 -13.18 -0.13 4.91
C TYR A 37 -12.68 -0.57 6.28
N ARG A 38 -12.23 0.36 7.13
CA ARG A 38 -11.62 0.02 8.42
C ARG A 38 -12.60 -0.43 9.49
N PRO A 39 -13.78 0.18 9.66
CA PRO A 39 -14.78 -0.34 10.59
C PRO A 39 -15.29 -1.72 10.18
N ILE A 40 -15.49 -1.94 8.88
CA ILE A 40 -15.89 -3.25 8.33
C ILE A 40 -14.76 -4.26 8.54
N GLY A 41 -13.54 -3.89 8.17
CA GLY A 41 -12.34 -4.70 8.36
C GLY A 41 -12.12 -5.11 9.81
N LEU A 42 -12.38 -4.23 10.78
CA LEU A 42 -12.19 -4.53 12.20
C LEU A 42 -13.18 -5.56 12.70
N ARG A 43 -14.42 -5.50 12.23
CA ARG A 43 -15.45 -6.49 12.55
C ARG A 43 -15.06 -7.85 11.97
N ILE A 44 -14.64 -7.88 10.70
CA ILE A 44 -14.17 -9.11 10.04
C ILE A 44 -12.96 -9.68 10.78
N ALA A 45 -11.94 -8.85 11.06
CA ALA A 45 -10.73 -9.25 11.79
C ALA A 45 -11.07 -9.82 13.18
N THR A 46 -12.01 -9.22 13.91
CA THR A 46 -12.44 -9.72 15.21
C THR A 46 -13.12 -11.10 15.10
N VAL A 47 -13.94 -11.32 14.08
CA VAL A 47 -14.56 -12.63 13.82
C VAL A 47 -13.51 -13.67 13.41
N CYS A 48 -12.62 -13.32 12.48
CA CYS A 48 -11.52 -14.19 12.06
C CYS A 48 -10.60 -14.58 13.23
N ALA A 49 -10.28 -13.63 14.11
CA ALA A 49 -9.51 -13.89 15.33
C ALA A 49 -10.21 -14.90 16.25
N LYS A 50 -11.53 -14.78 16.42
CA LYS A 50 -12.32 -15.74 17.22
C LYS A 50 -12.39 -17.12 16.59
N LEU A 51 -12.39 -17.20 15.26
CA LEU A 51 -12.43 -18.45 14.50
C LEU A 51 -11.05 -19.09 14.27
N GLY A 52 -9.96 -18.44 14.72
CA GLY A 52 -8.59 -18.94 14.52
C GLY A 52 -8.10 -18.87 13.07
N ILE A 53 -8.73 -18.05 12.23
CA ILE A 53 -8.32 -17.85 10.83
C ILE A 53 -7.04 -17.01 10.80
N THR A 54 -6.08 -17.38 9.95
CA THR A 54 -4.81 -16.66 9.81
C THR A 54 -4.93 -15.43 8.88
N PRO A 55 -4.13 -14.37 9.08
CA PRO A 55 -4.10 -13.22 8.17
C PRO A 55 -3.89 -13.61 6.71
N ASN A 56 -2.93 -14.49 6.43
CA ASN A 56 -2.62 -14.93 5.07
C ASN A 56 -3.82 -15.61 4.39
N ALA A 57 -4.65 -16.35 5.12
CA ALA A 57 -5.86 -16.96 4.56
C ALA A 57 -6.90 -15.90 4.15
N VAL A 58 -7.01 -14.82 4.93
CA VAL A 58 -7.87 -13.67 4.60
C VAL A 58 -7.36 -12.97 3.34
N THR A 59 -6.05 -12.73 3.22
CA THR A 59 -5.42 -12.15 2.02
C THR A 59 -5.64 -13.01 0.78
N ILE A 60 -5.44 -14.34 0.88
CA ILE A 60 -5.70 -15.25 -0.25
C ILE A 60 -7.18 -15.19 -0.67
N THR A 61 -8.09 -15.12 0.31
CA THR A 61 -9.52 -15.00 0.04
C THR A 61 -9.85 -13.68 -0.66
N SER A 62 -9.22 -12.58 -0.25
CA SER A 62 -9.40 -11.27 -0.90
C SER A 62 -8.95 -11.29 -2.37
N ILE A 63 -7.84 -11.98 -2.68
CA ILE A 63 -7.36 -12.22 -4.05
C ILE A 63 -8.44 -12.90 -4.90
N PHE A 64 -9.05 -13.98 -4.43
CA PHE A 64 -10.10 -14.67 -5.17
C PHE A 64 -11.32 -13.78 -5.45
N PHE A 65 -11.77 -13.01 -4.46
CA PHE A 65 -12.90 -12.09 -4.65
C PHE A 65 -12.57 -10.95 -5.62
N GLY A 66 -11.37 -10.37 -5.55
CA GLY A 66 -10.96 -9.30 -6.46
C GLY A 66 -10.74 -9.79 -7.89
N VAL A 67 -10.19 -11.00 -8.09
CA VAL A 67 -10.09 -11.62 -9.42
C VAL A 67 -11.47 -11.95 -9.98
N ALA A 68 -12.37 -12.50 -9.17
CA ALA A 68 -13.75 -12.75 -9.58
C ALA A 68 -14.45 -11.45 -9.99
N ALA A 69 -14.26 -10.36 -9.25
CA ALA A 69 -14.77 -9.05 -9.63
C ALA A 69 -14.24 -8.60 -11.00
N GLY A 70 -12.93 -8.74 -11.24
CA GLY A 70 -12.32 -8.45 -12.54
C GLY A 70 -12.97 -9.24 -13.68
N VAL A 71 -13.16 -10.55 -13.50
CA VAL A 71 -13.84 -11.41 -14.48
C VAL A 71 -15.28 -10.96 -14.74
N LEU A 72 -16.02 -10.51 -13.73
CA LEU A 72 -17.38 -10.00 -13.93
C LEU A 72 -17.42 -8.72 -14.77
N PHE A 73 -16.37 -7.89 -14.74
CA PHE A 73 -16.29 -6.66 -15.56
C PHE A 73 -16.09 -6.90 -17.05
N TYR A 74 -15.79 -8.14 -17.45
CA TYR A 74 -15.75 -8.54 -18.85
C TYR A 74 -17.14 -8.43 -19.52
N TYR A 75 -18.21 -8.70 -18.80
CA TYR A 75 -19.55 -8.70 -19.38
C TYR A 75 -20.10 -7.26 -19.50
N PRO A 76 -20.55 -6.81 -20.69
CA PRO A 76 -21.15 -5.49 -20.88
C PRO A 76 -22.61 -5.43 -20.37
N VAL A 77 -22.82 -5.88 -19.14
CA VAL A 77 -24.14 -5.99 -18.51
C VAL A 77 -24.07 -5.34 -17.13
N LEU A 78 -24.85 -4.29 -16.93
CA LEU A 78 -24.72 -3.42 -15.76
C LEU A 78 -24.95 -4.16 -14.42
N TRP A 79 -25.93 -5.06 -14.35
CA TRP A 79 -26.20 -5.81 -13.11
C TRP A 79 -25.06 -6.78 -12.77
N ILE A 80 -24.39 -7.37 -13.78
CA ILE A 80 -23.21 -8.22 -13.59
C ILE A 80 -22.05 -7.36 -13.07
N ASN A 81 -21.85 -6.19 -13.68
CA ASN A 81 -20.86 -5.22 -13.24
C ASN A 81 -21.13 -4.77 -11.80
N ALA A 82 -22.38 -4.53 -11.40
CA ALA A 82 -22.73 -4.16 -10.03
C ALA A 82 -22.34 -5.25 -9.00
N ILE A 83 -22.52 -6.53 -9.34
CA ILE A 83 -22.02 -7.64 -8.51
C ILE A 83 -20.48 -7.59 -8.45
N GLY A 84 -19.82 -7.38 -9.58
CA GLY A 84 -18.36 -7.21 -9.63
C GLY A 84 -17.88 -6.05 -8.74
N MET A 85 -18.55 -4.90 -8.77
CA MET A 85 -18.24 -3.74 -7.93
C MET A 85 -18.37 -4.09 -6.44
N PHE A 86 -19.44 -4.79 -6.07
CA PHE A 86 -19.64 -5.27 -4.70
C PHE A 86 -18.53 -6.23 -4.27
N LEU A 87 -18.18 -7.21 -5.11
CA LEU A 87 -17.11 -8.16 -4.83
C LEU A 87 -15.75 -7.46 -4.67
N LEU A 88 -15.46 -6.45 -5.49
CA LEU A 88 -14.22 -5.69 -5.40
C LEU A 88 -14.14 -4.86 -4.10
N MET A 89 -15.25 -4.23 -3.70
CA MET A 89 -15.34 -3.53 -2.41
C MET A 89 -15.21 -4.51 -1.23
N PHE A 90 -15.77 -5.71 -1.36
CA PHE A 90 -15.65 -6.75 -0.36
C PHE A 90 -14.21 -7.27 -0.25
N ALA A 91 -13.53 -7.49 -1.38
CA ALA A 91 -12.11 -7.86 -1.42
C ALA A 91 -11.24 -6.82 -0.69
N ASN A 92 -11.43 -5.53 -0.96
CA ASN A 92 -10.70 -4.46 -0.27
C ASN A 92 -11.03 -4.39 1.24
N SER A 93 -12.24 -4.79 1.63
CA SER A 93 -12.60 -4.88 3.05
C SER A 93 -11.87 -6.05 3.75
N LEU A 94 -11.69 -7.18 3.06
CA LEU A 94 -10.93 -8.34 3.55
C LEU A 94 -9.44 -8.01 3.67
N ASP A 95 -8.87 -7.32 2.68
CA ASP A 95 -7.50 -6.82 2.68
C ASP A 95 -7.25 -5.88 3.87
N SER A 96 -8.16 -4.92 4.10
CA SER A 96 -8.09 -4.11 5.33
C SER A 96 -8.19 -4.95 6.62
N ALA A 97 -8.98 -6.03 6.60
CA ALA A 97 -9.15 -6.92 7.74
C ALA A 97 -7.89 -7.74 8.05
N ASP A 98 -7.14 -8.20 7.04
CA ASP A 98 -5.95 -9.03 7.27
C ASP A 98 -4.85 -8.27 8.01
N GLY A 99 -4.63 -7.00 7.66
CA GLY A 99 -3.61 -6.16 8.28
C GLY A 99 -4.00 -5.77 9.70
N GLN A 100 -5.30 -5.59 9.95
CA GLN A 100 -5.82 -5.39 11.31
C GLN A 100 -5.75 -6.68 12.13
N LEU A 101 -6.07 -7.83 11.54
CA LEU A 101 -5.97 -9.12 12.19
C LEU A 101 -4.53 -9.43 12.59
N ALA A 102 -3.56 -9.22 11.69
CA ALA A 102 -2.14 -9.41 11.96
C ALA A 102 -1.64 -8.53 13.12
N ARG A 103 -2.17 -7.30 13.25
CA ARG A 103 -1.90 -6.40 14.38
C ARG A 103 -2.54 -6.90 15.67
N LEU A 104 -3.81 -7.33 15.62
CA LEU A 104 -4.56 -7.82 16.79
C LEU A 104 -4.02 -9.12 17.35
N THR A 105 -3.61 -10.06 16.50
CA THR A 105 -3.08 -11.38 16.92
C THR A 105 -1.57 -11.41 17.05
N ASN A 106 -0.89 -10.26 16.88
CA ASN A 106 0.57 -10.14 16.80
C ASN A 106 1.21 -11.14 15.82
N ASN A 107 0.49 -11.51 14.75
CA ASN A 107 0.91 -12.48 13.74
C ASN A 107 1.31 -11.75 12.46
N LYS A 108 2.36 -10.92 12.56
CA LYS A 108 2.94 -10.23 11.42
C LYS A 108 3.96 -11.12 10.76
N SER A 109 3.78 -11.44 9.48
CA SER A 109 4.76 -12.19 8.70
C SER A 109 5.19 -11.38 7.48
N ARG A 110 6.47 -11.51 7.08
CA ARG A 110 6.97 -10.86 5.86
C ARG A 110 6.27 -11.42 4.63
N PHE A 111 6.07 -12.73 4.56
CA PHE A 111 5.33 -13.35 3.47
C PHE A 111 3.92 -12.75 3.33
N GLY A 112 3.18 -12.66 4.44
CA GLY A 112 1.85 -12.04 4.45
C GLY A 112 1.87 -10.61 3.93
N ARG A 113 2.87 -9.81 4.34
CA ARG A 113 3.05 -8.45 3.85
C ARG A 113 3.38 -8.37 2.35
N ILE A 114 4.22 -9.27 1.86
CA ILE A 114 4.54 -9.33 0.42
C ILE A 114 3.28 -9.72 -0.36
N LEU A 115 2.50 -10.67 0.16
CA LEU A 115 1.26 -11.13 -0.45
C LEU A 115 0.18 -10.04 -0.46
N ASP A 116 0.02 -9.31 0.64
CA ASP A 116 -0.86 -8.13 0.78
C ASP A 116 -0.53 -7.07 -0.27
N GLY A 117 0.76 -6.71 -0.41
CA GLY A 117 1.22 -5.78 -1.45
C GLY A 117 0.91 -6.25 -2.88
N PHE A 118 0.98 -7.56 -3.15
CA PHE A 118 0.67 -8.12 -4.48
C PHE A 118 -0.81 -8.41 -4.71
N ALA A 119 -1.64 -8.49 -3.66
CA ALA A 119 -3.06 -8.81 -3.79
C ALA A 119 -3.78 -7.80 -4.70
N GLY A 120 -3.52 -6.51 -4.48
CA GLY A 120 -4.01 -5.44 -5.35
C GLY A 120 -3.54 -5.56 -6.80
N ASP A 121 -2.28 -5.93 -7.03
CA ASP A 121 -1.75 -6.13 -8.38
C ASP A 121 -2.47 -7.27 -9.11
N PHE A 122 -2.82 -8.36 -8.42
CA PHE A 122 -3.62 -9.45 -9.01
C PHE A 122 -5.03 -9.00 -9.38
N TRP A 123 -5.69 -8.22 -8.52
CA TRP A 123 -7.03 -7.68 -8.82
C TRP A 123 -6.99 -6.83 -10.07
N PHE A 124 -6.06 -5.87 -10.13
CA PHE A 124 -5.95 -4.98 -11.28
C PHE A 124 -5.50 -5.73 -12.54
N ALA A 125 -4.62 -6.72 -12.46
CA ALA A 125 -4.28 -7.55 -13.61
C ALA A 125 -5.52 -8.24 -14.20
N ALA A 126 -6.36 -8.85 -13.35
CA ALA A 126 -7.61 -9.46 -13.78
C ALA A 126 -8.58 -8.44 -14.39
N ILE A 127 -8.72 -7.26 -13.78
CA ILE A 127 -9.54 -6.16 -14.31
C ILE A 127 -9.05 -5.72 -15.68
N HIS A 128 -7.75 -5.43 -15.86
CA HIS A 128 -7.20 -4.97 -17.13
C HIS A 128 -7.39 -6.01 -18.24
N ILE A 129 -7.12 -7.29 -17.95
CA ILE A 129 -7.34 -8.39 -18.89
C ILE A 129 -8.82 -8.47 -19.30
N ALA A 130 -9.73 -8.45 -18.33
CA ALA A 130 -11.16 -8.53 -18.58
C ALA A 130 -11.68 -7.34 -19.41
N LEU A 131 -11.21 -6.12 -19.13
CA LEU A 131 -11.58 -4.94 -19.90
C LEU A 131 -11.04 -4.97 -21.33
N CYS A 132 -9.80 -5.42 -21.54
CA CYS A 132 -9.24 -5.61 -22.89
C CYS A 132 -10.05 -6.63 -23.69
N LEU A 133 -10.37 -7.78 -23.09
CA LEU A 133 -11.19 -8.82 -23.72
C LEU A 133 -12.60 -8.29 -24.05
N ARG A 134 -13.24 -7.58 -23.13
CA ARG A 134 -14.55 -6.93 -23.36
C ARG A 134 -14.53 -5.97 -24.55
N LEU A 135 -13.49 -5.16 -24.66
CA LEU A 135 -13.35 -4.22 -25.78
C LEU A 135 -13.19 -4.97 -27.10
N MET A 136 -12.42 -6.06 -27.11
CA MET A 136 -12.28 -6.89 -28.32
C MET A 136 -13.63 -7.49 -28.76
N ASP A 137 -14.42 -8.01 -27.82
CA ASP A 137 -15.72 -8.60 -28.15
C ASP A 137 -16.77 -7.58 -28.57
N THR A 138 -16.60 -6.32 -28.18
CA THR A 138 -17.42 -5.20 -28.67
C THR A 138 -16.92 -4.60 -29.98
N GLY A 139 -15.92 -5.24 -30.63
CA GLY A 139 -15.45 -4.92 -31.97
C GLY A 139 -14.17 -4.09 -32.05
N TRP A 140 -13.48 -3.85 -30.93
CA TRP A 140 -12.18 -3.18 -30.95
C TRP A 140 -11.08 -4.11 -31.47
N SER A 141 -10.08 -3.53 -32.13
CA SER A 141 -8.90 -4.26 -32.55
C SER A 141 -8.06 -4.74 -31.35
N ALA A 142 -7.29 -5.82 -31.55
CA ALA A 142 -6.30 -6.30 -30.59
C ALA A 142 -5.27 -5.23 -30.16
N TRP A 143 -5.15 -4.12 -30.89
CA TRP A 143 -4.39 -2.94 -30.48
C TRP A 143 -4.79 -2.37 -29.11
N VAL A 144 -6.00 -2.68 -28.60
CA VAL A 144 -6.44 -2.31 -27.25
C VAL A 144 -5.54 -2.86 -26.13
N TRP A 145 -4.79 -3.93 -26.39
CA TRP A 145 -3.81 -4.47 -25.44
C TRP A 145 -2.63 -3.51 -25.21
N VAL A 146 -2.31 -2.62 -26.14
CA VAL A 146 -1.22 -1.64 -25.96
C VAL A 146 -1.53 -0.68 -24.81
N PRO A 147 -2.63 0.10 -24.82
CA PRO A 147 -2.99 0.92 -23.67
C PRO A 147 -3.32 0.09 -22.43
N GLY A 148 -3.88 -1.12 -22.58
CA GLY A 148 -4.15 -2.01 -21.44
C GLY A 148 -2.89 -2.43 -20.69
N VAL A 149 -1.86 -2.90 -21.39
CA VAL A 149 -0.57 -3.27 -20.80
C VAL A 149 0.17 -2.04 -20.28
N LEU A 150 0.13 -0.92 -21.01
CA LEU A 150 0.78 0.32 -20.58
C LEU A 150 0.16 0.86 -19.28
N ALA A 151 -1.16 0.82 -19.14
CA ALA A 151 -1.87 1.15 -17.91
C ALA A 151 -1.52 0.17 -16.78
N GLY A 152 -1.51 -1.14 -17.05
CA GLY A 152 -1.13 -2.15 -16.05
C GLY A 152 0.30 -1.99 -15.53
N VAL A 153 1.26 -1.71 -16.43
CA VAL A 153 2.65 -1.40 -16.03
C VAL A 153 2.71 -0.09 -15.25
N SER A 154 1.99 0.95 -15.70
CA SER A 154 1.90 2.24 -14.99
C SER A 154 1.37 2.05 -13.58
N HIS A 155 0.31 1.24 -13.40
CA HIS A 155 -0.25 0.87 -12.11
C HIS A 155 0.78 0.28 -11.15
N VAL A 156 1.60 -0.68 -11.61
CA VAL A 156 2.63 -1.31 -10.77
C VAL A 156 3.63 -0.25 -10.26
N PHE A 157 4.10 0.64 -11.12
CA PHE A 157 5.00 1.74 -10.70
C PHE A 157 4.33 2.74 -9.77
N GLN A 158 3.07 3.10 -10.06
CA GLN A 158 2.29 4.05 -9.28
C GLN A 158 2.03 3.51 -7.86
N SER A 159 1.57 2.27 -7.75
CA SER A 159 1.35 1.57 -6.48
C SER A 159 2.67 1.42 -5.70
N ALA A 160 3.73 0.96 -6.37
CA ALA A 160 5.02 0.74 -5.74
C ALA A 160 5.63 2.01 -5.14
N MET A 161 5.60 3.12 -5.87
CA MET A 161 6.17 4.37 -5.38
C MET A 161 5.31 5.01 -4.29
N ALA A 162 3.98 4.88 -4.38
CA ALA A 162 3.09 5.37 -3.33
C ALA A 162 3.29 4.61 -2.01
N ASP A 163 3.35 3.27 -2.04
CA ASP A 163 3.64 2.47 -0.87
C ASP A 163 5.03 2.81 -0.29
N TYR A 164 6.04 2.93 -1.15
CA TYR A 164 7.39 3.26 -0.72
C TYR A 164 7.46 4.57 0.07
N TYR A 165 6.88 5.65 -0.47
CA TYR A 165 6.91 6.96 0.17
C TYR A 165 6.07 7.05 1.43
N ARG A 166 4.96 6.30 1.50
CA ARG A 166 4.18 6.15 2.74
C ARG A 166 5.00 5.43 3.80
N ASN A 167 5.68 4.34 3.47
CA ASN A 167 6.49 3.59 4.43
C ASN A 167 7.72 4.40 4.88
N VAL A 168 8.31 5.21 4.02
CA VAL A 168 9.33 6.19 4.40
C VAL A 168 8.75 7.24 5.34
N HIS A 169 7.57 7.79 5.05
CA HIS A 169 6.91 8.74 5.96
C HIS A 169 6.67 8.13 7.36
N LEU A 170 6.20 6.88 7.39
CA LEU A 170 6.00 6.12 8.62
C LEU A 170 7.32 5.82 9.35
N TYR A 171 8.40 5.55 8.62
CA TYR A 171 9.73 5.34 9.21
C TYR A 171 10.19 6.57 10.01
N PHE A 172 10.00 7.77 9.46
CA PHE A 172 10.38 9.00 10.19
C PHE A 172 9.48 9.28 11.41
N ILE A 173 8.20 8.87 11.39
CA ILE A 173 7.26 9.17 12.48
C ILE A 173 7.28 8.11 13.59
N LYS A 174 7.33 6.83 13.20
CA LYS A 174 7.15 5.68 14.09
C LYS A 174 8.39 4.80 14.21
N GLY A 175 9.49 5.16 13.55
CA GLY A 175 10.71 4.37 13.50
C GLY A 175 10.54 3.05 12.76
N LYS A 176 11.57 2.20 12.85
CA LYS A 176 11.62 0.91 12.15
C LYS A 176 10.46 -0.02 12.52
N ALA A 177 10.09 -0.11 13.80
CA ALA A 177 9.03 -1.01 14.27
C ALA A 177 7.61 -0.61 13.81
N GLY A 178 7.38 0.68 13.56
CA GLY A 178 6.10 1.19 13.06
C GLY A 178 6.08 1.44 11.55
N SER A 179 7.18 1.15 10.86
CA SER A 179 7.30 1.24 9.41
C SER A 179 7.53 -0.11 8.79
N GLU A 180 7.05 -0.23 7.58
CA GLU A 180 7.22 -1.38 6.74
C GLU A 180 8.29 -1.04 5.71
N LEU A 181 9.47 -0.57 6.15
CA LEU A 181 10.52 -0.13 5.24
C LEU A 181 11.67 -1.14 5.25
N ASP A 182 11.74 -1.97 4.20
CA ASP A 182 12.86 -2.88 3.95
C ASP A 182 13.88 -2.24 2.99
N ASN A 183 15.06 -2.85 2.87
CA ASN A 183 16.10 -2.41 1.93
C ASN A 183 16.66 -3.58 1.14
N SER A 184 17.08 -3.30 -0.09
CA SER A 184 17.55 -4.32 -1.03
C SER A 184 18.82 -5.03 -0.56
N ALA A 185 19.68 -4.37 0.22
CA ALA A 185 20.93 -4.95 0.71
C ALA A 185 20.70 -6.05 1.78
N ASP A 186 19.77 -5.82 2.71
CA ASP A 186 19.36 -6.83 3.70
C ASP A 186 18.62 -7.98 3.01
N LEU A 187 17.71 -7.67 2.07
CA LEU A 187 16.95 -8.68 1.32
C LEU A 187 17.87 -9.55 0.44
N GLN A 188 18.88 -8.96 -0.20
CA GLN A 188 19.87 -9.71 -0.98
C GLN A 188 20.66 -10.69 -0.11
N ARG A 189 21.11 -10.26 1.08
CA ARG A 189 21.81 -11.14 2.03
C ARG A 189 20.96 -12.33 2.45
N GLU A 190 19.66 -12.13 2.61
CA GLU A 190 18.73 -13.21 2.92
C GLU A 190 18.49 -14.13 1.72
N TYR A 191 18.34 -13.57 0.52
CA TYR A 191 18.19 -14.32 -0.72
C TYR A 191 19.38 -15.25 -0.99
N ASP A 192 20.60 -14.77 -0.71
CA ASP A 192 21.84 -15.53 -0.87
C ASP A 192 21.97 -16.69 0.12
N ARG A 193 21.31 -16.60 1.29
CA ARG A 193 21.27 -17.67 2.30
C ARG A 193 20.29 -18.79 1.94
N LEU A 194 19.25 -18.49 1.17
CA LEU A 194 18.24 -19.48 0.77
C LEU A 194 18.75 -20.36 -0.37
N SER A 195 18.38 -21.64 -0.36
CA SER A 195 18.66 -22.58 -1.46
C SER A 195 17.40 -22.84 -2.28
N TRP A 196 17.51 -22.84 -3.61
CA TRP A 196 16.41 -23.21 -4.52
C TRP A 196 15.93 -24.66 -4.34
N SER A 197 16.79 -25.55 -3.85
CA SER A 197 16.42 -26.97 -3.65
C SER A 197 15.66 -27.23 -2.35
N ARG A 198 15.84 -26.40 -1.32
CA ARG A 198 15.22 -26.58 0.01
C ARG A 198 14.11 -25.58 0.30
N HIS A 199 14.24 -24.36 -0.22
CA HIS A 199 13.37 -23.22 0.08
C HIS A 199 12.91 -22.55 -1.22
N PHE A 200 12.44 -23.35 -2.19
CA PHE A 200 12.06 -22.87 -3.51
C PHE A 200 11.06 -21.71 -3.44
N PHE A 201 9.97 -21.91 -2.68
CA PHE A 201 8.88 -20.93 -2.60
C PHE A 201 9.31 -19.63 -1.92
N ASP A 202 9.97 -19.71 -0.76
CA ASP A 202 10.46 -18.54 -0.04
C ASP A 202 11.46 -17.74 -0.88
N LYS A 203 12.35 -18.44 -1.60
CA LYS A 203 13.34 -17.81 -2.48
C LYS A 203 12.70 -17.16 -3.70
N PHE A 204 11.66 -17.77 -4.27
CA PHE A 204 10.89 -17.19 -5.37
C PHE A 204 10.19 -15.89 -4.95
N VAL A 205 9.47 -15.92 -3.83
CA VAL A 205 8.76 -14.75 -3.30
C VAL A 205 9.75 -13.63 -2.95
N LEU A 206 10.86 -13.98 -2.28
CA LEU A 206 11.90 -13.02 -1.94
C LEU A 206 12.57 -12.42 -3.18
N ASN A 207 12.74 -13.18 -4.26
CA ASN A 207 13.28 -12.66 -5.52
C ASN A 207 12.38 -11.56 -6.11
N GLY A 208 11.07 -11.80 -6.14
CA GLY A 208 10.10 -10.80 -6.61
C GLY A 208 10.12 -9.55 -5.74
N TYR A 209 10.08 -9.73 -4.42
CA TYR A 209 10.11 -8.62 -3.46
C TYR A 209 11.43 -7.83 -3.49
N LEU A 210 12.56 -8.51 -3.71
CA LEU A 210 13.86 -7.88 -3.91
C LEU A 210 13.88 -7.03 -5.19
N GLY A 211 13.33 -7.54 -6.30
CA GLY A 211 13.20 -6.78 -7.55
C GLY A 211 12.33 -5.53 -7.37
N TYR A 212 11.20 -5.69 -6.68
CA TYR A 212 10.30 -4.60 -6.32
C TYR A 212 10.99 -3.53 -5.45
N THR A 213 11.71 -3.94 -4.40
CA THR A 213 12.45 -3.02 -3.51
C THR A 213 13.57 -2.30 -4.27
N ARG A 214 14.32 -3.00 -5.12
CA ARG A 214 15.36 -2.39 -5.97
C ARG A 214 14.80 -1.34 -6.92
N MET A 215 13.63 -1.60 -7.48
CA MET A 215 12.95 -0.65 -8.36
C MET A 215 12.60 0.64 -7.61
N GLN A 216 12.01 0.51 -6.41
CA GLN A 216 11.68 1.65 -5.54
C GLN A 216 12.93 2.49 -5.18
N GLU A 217 14.02 1.82 -4.79
CA GLU A 217 15.29 2.45 -4.44
C GLU A 217 15.92 3.16 -5.65
N ARG A 218 15.93 2.52 -6.83
CA ARG A 218 16.49 3.09 -8.06
C ARG A 218 15.74 4.34 -8.52
N LEU A 219 14.42 4.37 -8.32
CA LEU A 219 13.58 5.52 -8.65
C LEU A 219 13.69 6.66 -7.62
N SER A 220 14.34 6.44 -6.48
CA SER A 220 14.48 7.43 -5.41
C SER A 220 15.92 7.56 -4.88
N PRO A 221 16.87 8.01 -5.71
CA PRO A 221 18.29 8.02 -5.37
C PRO A 221 18.67 9.00 -4.25
N ASN A 222 18.11 10.22 -4.19
CA ASN A 222 18.40 11.16 -3.11
C ASN A 222 17.76 10.70 -1.80
N LEU A 223 16.60 10.04 -1.87
CA LEU A 223 16.01 9.39 -0.71
C LEU A 223 16.88 8.27 -0.16
N GLN A 224 17.52 7.46 -1.00
CA GLN A 224 18.49 6.47 -0.53
C GLN A 224 19.67 7.12 0.21
N ARG A 225 20.21 8.22 -0.35
CA ARG A 225 21.29 8.98 0.30
C ARG A 225 20.87 9.49 1.67
N LEU A 226 19.68 10.07 1.78
CA LEU A 226 19.12 10.53 3.05
C LEU A 226 18.96 9.37 4.04
N LEU A 227 18.36 8.25 3.62
CA LEU A 227 18.12 7.10 4.50
C LEU A 227 19.43 6.49 5.00
N ASN A 228 20.45 6.39 4.15
CA ASN A 228 21.77 5.91 4.54
C ASN A 228 22.44 6.83 5.55
N GLU A 229 22.37 8.15 5.33
CA GLU A 229 22.94 9.14 6.26
C GLU A 229 22.25 9.11 7.62
N VAL A 230 20.92 9.04 7.60
CA VAL A 230 20.09 8.92 8.80
C VAL A 230 20.43 7.65 9.59
N LYS A 231 20.51 6.50 8.92
CA LYS A 231 20.88 5.22 9.56
C LYS A 231 22.29 5.27 10.14
N ALA A 232 23.24 5.88 9.43
CA ALA A 232 24.63 5.98 9.90
C ALA A 232 24.76 6.83 11.18
N ARG A 233 24.02 7.94 11.27
CA ARG A 233 24.13 8.89 12.39
C ARG A 233 23.27 8.53 13.59
N PHE A 234 22.02 8.18 13.32
CA PHE A 234 20.98 8.10 14.34
C PHE A 234 20.55 6.66 14.62
N LYS A 235 20.95 5.70 13.77
CA LYS A 235 20.48 4.31 13.81
C LYS A 235 18.96 4.25 13.78
N ASP A 236 18.32 4.12 14.93
CA ASP A 236 16.86 4.06 15.11
C ASP A 236 16.29 5.21 15.98
N ASP A 237 17.13 6.10 16.54
CA ASP A 237 16.70 7.20 17.43
C ASP A 237 16.79 8.56 16.74
N LEU A 238 15.72 8.90 16.02
CA LEU A 238 15.63 10.11 15.21
C LEU A 238 15.34 11.36 16.07
N PRO A 239 16.10 12.47 15.90
CA PRO A 239 15.83 13.71 16.62
C PRO A 239 14.43 14.26 16.30
N THR A 240 13.68 14.65 17.33
CA THR A 240 12.31 15.20 17.19
C THR A 240 12.23 16.38 16.22
N GLY A 241 13.26 17.23 16.18
CA GLY A 241 13.36 18.35 15.24
C GLY A 241 13.40 17.89 13.78
N LEU A 242 14.19 16.84 13.47
CA LEU A 242 14.28 16.25 12.14
C LEU A 242 12.96 15.60 11.73
N ILE A 243 12.32 14.85 12.64
CA ILE A 243 11.01 14.22 12.39
C ILE A 243 9.97 15.29 12.05
N THR A 244 9.90 16.36 12.85
CA THR A 244 8.91 17.43 12.68
C THR A 244 9.12 18.18 11.38
N ALA A 245 10.37 18.54 11.06
CA ALA A 245 10.71 19.22 9.81
C ALA A 245 10.42 18.34 8.58
N PHE A 246 10.80 17.07 8.62
CA PHE A 246 10.53 16.12 7.53
C PHE A 246 9.03 15.92 7.34
N ARG A 247 8.28 15.72 8.42
CA ARG A 247 6.82 15.56 8.38
C ARG A 247 6.13 16.79 7.79
N ALA A 248 6.56 18.00 8.13
CA ALA A 248 5.97 19.23 7.59
C ALA A 248 6.11 19.32 6.06
N MET A 249 7.25 18.89 5.50
CA MET A 249 7.47 18.91 4.06
C MET A 249 6.87 17.71 3.33
N ASN A 250 6.81 16.54 3.98
CA ASN A 250 6.39 15.29 3.37
C ASN A 250 4.88 15.02 3.49
N LYS A 251 4.22 15.45 4.57
CA LYS A 251 2.77 15.24 4.78
C LYS A 251 1.90 15.72 3.59
N PRO A 252 2.16 16.87 2.94
CA PRO A 252 1.39 17.30 1.78
C PRO A 252 1.48 16.36 0.57
N LEU A 253 2.49 15.48 0.51
CA LEU A 253 2.62 14.48 -0.56
C LEU A 253 1.69 13.28 -0.36
N MET A 254 1.27 13.00 0.87
CA MET A 254 0.44 11.82 1.18
C MET A 254 -0.92 11.86 0.46
N LYS A 255 -1.45 13.05 0.15
CA LYS A 255 -2.67 13.15 -0.66
C LYS A 255 -2.46 12.62 -2.09
N TYR A 256 -1.26 12.78 -2.66
CA TYR A 256 -0.95 12.28 -4.00
C TYR A 256 -0.66 10.79 -3.99
N THR A 257 -0.03 10.26 -2.92
CA THR A 257 0.11 8.81 -2.74
C THR A 257 -1.27 8.14 -2.70
N ASN A 258 -2.24 8.77 -2.05
CA ASN A 258 -3.64 8.31 -2.01
C ASN A 258 -4.32 8.35 -3.39
N ILE A 259 -4.15 9.44 -4.14
CA ILE A 259 -4.77 9.59 -5.47
C ILE A 259 -4.31 8.49 -6.45
N VAL A 260 -3.06 8.06 -6.38
CA VAL A 260 -2.54 7.02 -7.27
C VAL A 260 -2.79 5.59 -6.75
N GLN A 261 -3.42 5.44 -5.59
CA GLN A 261 -3.72 4.14 -4.97
C GLN A 261 -5.11 3.61 -5.39
N PHE A 262 -5.52 2.51 -4.76
CA PHE A 262 -6.68 1.70 -5.10
C PHE A 262 -7.99 2.50 -5.20
N ASN A 263 -8.35 3.27 -4.17
CA ASN A 263 -9.69 3.88 -4.06
C ASN A 263 -10.04 4.80 -5.23
N THR A 264 -9.12 5.69 -5.61
CA THR A 264 -9.35 6.60 -6.73
C THR A 264 -9.58 5.82 -8.03
N ARG A 265 -8.77 4.79 -8.29
CA ARG A 265 -8.92 3.94 -9.48
C ARG A 265 -10.25 3.23 -9.50
N VAL A 266 -10.67 2.67 -8.37
CA VAL A 266 -11.94 1.95 -8.26
C VAL A 266 -13.13 2.88 -8.48
N ILE A 267 -13.10 4.11 -7.94
CA ILE A 267 -14.16 5.10 -8.18
C ILE A 267 -14.29 5.41 -9.68
N PHE A 268 -13.17 5.68 -10.36
CA PHE A 268 -13.19 5.96 -11.80
C PHE A 268 -13.55 4.72 -12.62
N LEU A 269 -13.03 3.54 -12.26
CA LEU A 269 -13.42 2.27 -12.86
C LEU A 269 -14.94 2.07 -12.81
N PHE A 270 -15.54 2.29 -11.64
CA PHE A 270 -16.99 2.14 -11.46
C PHE A 270 -17.75 3.14 -12.32
N LEU A 271 -17.32 4.41 -12.32
CA LEU A 271 -17.90 5.45 -13.18
C LEU A 271 -17.89 5.03 -14.65
N TRP A 272 -16.77 4.51 -15.15
CA TRP A 272 -16.61 4.08 -16.55
C TRP A 272 -17.38 2.81 -16.89
N LEU A 273 -17.55 1.90 -15.93
CA LEU A 273 -18.43 0.75 -16.07
C LEU A 273 -19.92 1.15 -16.11
N PHE A 274 -20.34 2.17 -15.36
CA PHE A 274 -21.72 2.67 -15.37
C PHE A 274 -22.12 3.30 -16.72
N ILE A 275 -21.20 4.02 -17.36
CA ILE A 275 -21.44 4.65 -18.66
C ILE A 275 -21.04 3.77 -19.86
N ASP A 276 -20.59 2.54 -19.61
CA ASP A 276 -20.12 1.58 -20.61
C ASP A 276 -18.99 2.12 -21.52
N GLN A 277 -18.09 2.92 -20.95
CA GLN A 277 -16.92 3.49 -21.65
C GLN A 277 -15.62 3.03 -20.99
N VAL A 278 -15.43 1.72 -20.91
CA VAL A 278 -14.32 1.11 -20.13
C VAL A 278 -12.92 1.47 -20.65
N TRP A 279 -12.77 1.88 -21.91
CA TRP A 279 -11.49 2.34 -22.46
C TRP A 279 -10.97 3.62 -21.78
N LEU A 280 -11.88 4.45 -21.22
CA LEU A 280 -11.51 5.65 -20.46
C LEU A 280 -10.71 5.32 -19.21
N TYR A 281 -10.84 4.09 -18.68
CA TYR A 281 -10.05 3.62 -17.55
C TYR A 281 -8.56 3.63 -17.87
N PHE A 282 -8.15 3.10 -19.04
CA PHE A 282 -6.75 3.09 -19.44
C PHE A 282 -6.21 4.49 -19.71
N VAL A 283 -7.03 5.35 -20.31
CA VAL A 283 -6.64 6.76 -20.56
C VAL A 283 -6.46 7.52 -19.26
N PHE A 284 -7.37 7.34 -18.31
CA PHE A 284 -7.26 7.94 -16.97
C PHE A 284 -5.97 7.48 -16.27
N ASP A 285 -5.70 6.18 -16.27
CA ASP A 285 -4.50 5.61 -15.66
C ASP A 285 -3.21 6.24 -16.24
N ILE A 286 -3.10 6.23 -17.57
CA ILE A 286 -1.89 6.65 -18.26
C ILE A 286 -1.71 8.17 -18.22
N PHE A 287 -2.77 8.96 -18.46
CA PHE A 287 -2.65 10.40 -18.67
C PHE A 287 -2.97 11.24 -17.45
N VAL A 288 -3.64 10.70 -16.43
CA VAL A 288 -3.92 11.42 -15.18
C VAL A 288 -2.99 10.95 -14.06
N LEU A 289 -2.84 9.64 -13.87
CA LEU A 289 -2.09 9.13 -12.72
C LEU A 289 -0.57 9.16 -12.93
N ASN A 290 -0.05 8.98 -14.15
CA ASN A 290 1.39 9.11 -14.39
C ASN A 290 1.95 10.52 -14.15
N PRO A 291 1.31 11.63 -14.59
CA PRO A 291 1.77 12.96 -14.21
C PRO A 291 1.81 13.18 -12.71
N ILE A 292 0.84 12.63 -11.97
CA ILE A 292 0.81 12.70 -10.50
C ILE A 292 1.97 11.90 -9.89
N LEU A 293 2.24 10.69 -10.39
CA LEU A 293 3.40 9.89 -10.01
C LEU A 293 4.71 10.67 -10.24
N VAL A 294 4.89 11.24 -11.42
CA VAL A 294 6.10 12.03 -11.77
C VAL A 294 6.26 13.24 -10.84
N TYR A 295 5.17 13.95 -10.56
CA TYR A 295 5.17 15.06 -9.61
C TYR A 295 5.58 14.59 -8.21
N MET A 296 4.97 13.50 -7.73
CA MET A 296 5.23 12.91 -6.43
C MET A 296 6.69 12.51 -6.26
N CYS A 297 7.26 11.75 -7.21
CA CYS A 297 8.67 11.34 -7.18
C CYS A 297 9.62 12.55 -7.20
N ARG A 298 9.38 13.53 -8.10
CA ARG A 298 10.21 14.74 -8.17
C ARG A 298 10.14 15.56 -6.90
N ARG A 299 8.96 15.69 -6.29
CA ARG A 299 8.80 16.45 -5.05
C ARG A 299 9.46 15.73 -3.88
N GLN A 300 9.28 14.41 -3.77
CA GLN A 300 9.92 13.61 -2.72
C GLN A 300 11.43 13.69 -2.82
N GLU A 301 12.00 13.52 -4.01
CA GLU A 301 13.45 13.60 -4.21
C GLU A 301 14.03 14.99 -3.88
N LYS A 302 13.28 16.07 -4.15
CA LYS A 302 13.66 17.43 -3.73
C LYS A 302 13.69 17.56 -2.20
N VAL A 303 12.69 17.02 -1.50
CA VAL A 303 12.64 17.00 -0.03
C VAL A 303 13.82 16.19 0.51
N SER A 304 14.05 15.00 -0.03
CA SER A 304 15.16 14.14 0.38
C SER A 304 16.52 14.79 0.19
N LYS A 305 16.75 15.45 -0.95
CA LYS A 305 17.98 16.19 -1.22
C LYS A 305 18.20 17.34 -0.23
N HIS A 306 17.15 18.06 0.14
CA HIS A 306 17.23 19.15 1.11
C HIS A 306 17.72 18.66 2.49
N PHE A 307 17.09 17.60 3.02
CA PHE A 307 17.49 17.03 4.31
C PHE A 307 18.85 16.34 4.26
N TYR A 308 19.19 15.69 3.14
CA TYR A 308 20.52 15.11 2.96
C TYR A 308 21.61 16.19 3.07
N HIS A 309 21.42 17.35 2.42
CA HIS A 309 22.39 18.45 2.51
C HIS A 309 22.49 19.03 3.92
N GLN A 310 21.36 19.23 4.60
CA GLN A 310 21.34 19.72 5.99
C GLN A 310 22.04 18.78 6.97
N LEU A 311 21.93 17.47 6.74
CA LEU A 311 22.68 16.51 7.53
C LEU A 311 24.16 16.52 7.10
N SER A 312 24.48 16.48 5.82
CA SER A 312 25.88 16.39 5.37
C SER A 312 26.78 17.59 5.72
N GLN A 313 26.21 18.70 6.19
CA GLN A 313 26.92 19.87 6.72
C GLN A 313 27.23 19.70 8.21
#